data_AF-B3RST3-F1
#
_entry.id   AF-B3RST3-F1
#
_cell.length_a   1.000
_cell.length_b   1.000
_cell.length_c   1.000
_cell.angle_alpha   90.00
_cell.angle_beta   90.00
_cell.angle_gamma   90.00
#
_symmetry.space_group_name_H-M   'P 1'
#
loop_
_entity.id
_entity.type
_entity.pdbx_description
1 polymer ?
#
loop_
_entity_poly.entity_id
_entity_poly.type
_entity_poly.pdbx_seq_one_letter_code
_entity_poly.pdbx_strand_id
1 'polypeptide(L)'
;PNMKLIGSLSSVSASPVPEDLENFMESSRERGVVLVSMGTIFEFPESSIPTLLAENAIRISKRMQSRPKPPSEALVQWIEYVTHNDVSHLKPEGLDMPWYQYYLVDVIVSSVFCIYSIFKISACLKELVMFNVMNYLAYSIKQEFNIRPDLGFYELMLSPEMTLVAGDFAVDYARPIPPNMKLIGPLSCAPASPLPEDLENFMESSGEHGVVLVSMGTIFEFPESLIPTLVAGFKRLEQKILWKTKLNVKNPPDNVKIVRWMPQNDILGHPKLRVFITHGGSKSIYEASYHGVPLIGIPIQAEQQLNIGKAKAAGVAIGLERNDLTPDIIVESVTEITTNPWYKGNMSRISKSIQSRPISPREALVQWVEYI
;
A
#
# COMPACT_ATOMS: atom_id res chain seq x y z
N PRO A 1 17.81 31.66 50.71
CA PRO A 1 18.75 32.77 50.40
C PRO A 1 19.05 33.02 48.91
N ASN A 2 18.34 32.45 47.93
CA ASN A 2 18.35 32.94 46.55
C ASN A 2 17.04 32.58 45.85
N MET A 3 16.01 33.38 46.06
CA MET A 3 14.81 33.37 45.20
C MET A 3 14.95 34.54 44.23
N LYS A 4 15.35 34.25 42.98
CA LYS A 4 15.31 35.22 41.89
C LYS A 4 13.86 35.33 41.40
N LEU A 5 13.33 36.55 41.34
CA LEU A 5 12.18 36.86 40.50
C LEU A 5 12.58 36.54 39.06
N ILE A 6 12.06 35.46 38.47
CA ILE A 6 12.22 35.20 37.04
C ILE A 6 11.03 35.86 36.34
N GLY A 7 11.27 37.09 35.86
CA GLY A 7 10.42 37.79 34.90
C GLY A 7 9.52 38.87 35.48
N SER A 8 10.08 40.08 35.66
CA SER A 8 9.30 41.29 35.40
C SER A 8 9.47 41.64 33.94
N LEU A 9 8.39 41.57 33.15
CA LEU A 9 8.30 42.36 31.93
C LEU A 9 7.90 43.77 32.37
N SER A 10 8.89 44.64 32.37
CA SER A 10 8.78 46.07 32.57
C SER A 10 7.76 46.71 31.63
N SER A 11 7.06 47.73 32.15
CA SER A 11 6.23 48.74 31.48
C SER A 11 4.76 48.43 31.19
N VAL A 12 3.92 48.33 32.23
CA VAL A 12 2.56 48.91 32.28
C VAL A 12 2.24 49.21 33.76
N SER A 13 1.56 50.31 34.08
CA SER A 13 1.11 50.62 35.44
C SER A 13 0.14 49.54 35.95
N ALA A 14 0.66 48.53 36.64
CA ALA A 14 -0.14 47.69 37.49
C ALA A 14 -0.72 48.57 38.62
N SER A 15 -2.02 48.48 38.87
CA SER A 15 -2.56 48.98 40.14
C SER A 15 -1.72 48.37 41.28
N PRO A 16 -1.36 49.15 42.30
CA PRO A 16 -0.53 48.63 43.40
C PRO A 16 -1.18 47.37 43.96
N VAL A 17 -0.36 46.33 44.14
CA VAL A 17 -0.78 45.13 44.87
C VAL A 17 -1.26 45.62 46.24
N PRO A 18 -2.45 45.22 46.71
CA PRO A 18 -2.90 45.60 48.05
C PRO A 18 -1.81 45.28 49.07
N GLU A 19 -1.46 46.25 49.92
CA GLU A 19 -0.34 46.17 50.87
C GLU A 19 -0.44 44.93 51.78
N ASP A 20 -1.68 44.52 52.07
CA ASP A 20 -2.07 43.32 52.79
C ASP A 20 -1.61 42.03 52.09
N LEU A 21 -1.70 41.98 50.76
CA LEU A 21 -1.29 40.82 49.96
C LEU A 21 0.24 40.75 49.82
N GLU A 22 0.90 41.91 49.77
CA GLU A 22 2.37 42.00 49.66
C GLU A 22 3.05 41.55 50.97
N ASN A 23 2.57 42.03 52.12
CA ASN A 23 3.01 41.58 53.45
C ASN A 23 2.75 40.08 53.68
N PHE A 24 1.60 39.59 53.20
CA PHE A 24 1.24 38.17 53.29
C PHE A 24 2.12 37.27 52.41
N MET A 25 2.47 37.71 51.21
CA MET A 25 3.39 37.01 50.30
C MET A 25 4.81 36.94 50.86
N GLU A 26 5.28 38.00 51.54
CA GLU A 26 6.58 37.97 52.22
C GLU A 26 6.61 36.95 53.38
N SER A 27 5.55 36.87 54.20
CA SER A 27 5.46 35.89 55.29
C SER A 27 5.38 34.43 54.82
N SER A 28 4.92 34.21 53.58
CA SER A 28 4.73 32.87 52.99
C SER A 28 5.97 32.34 52.27
N ARG A 29 7.02 33.16 52.08
CA ARG A 29 8.27 32.79 51.36
C ARG A 29 9.03 31.62 52.00
N GLU A 30 8.98 31.46 53.31
CA GLU A 30 9.67 30.37 54.02
C GLU A 30 8.97 29.01 53.86
N ARG A 31 7.74 28.97 53.34
CA ARG A 31 6.90 27.77 53.24
C ARG A 31 6.69 27.23 51.81
N GLY A 32 7.43 27.76 50.83
CA GLY A 32 7.55 27.14 49.49
C GLY A 32 6.38 27.33 48.53
N VAL A 33 5.51 28.33 48.72
CA VAL A 33 4.41 28.66 47.79
C VAL A 33 4.96 29.41 46.56
N VAL A 34 4.71 28.90 45.35
CA VAL A 34 5.13 29.52 44.09
C VAL A 34 3.91 30.00 43.31
N LEU A 35 3.76 31.32 43.17
CA LEU A 35 2.76 31.92 42.29
C LEU A 35 3.35 32.11 40.90
N VAL A 36 2.85 31.37 39.90
CA VAL A 36 3.28 31.50 38.51
C VAL A 36 2.21 32.24 37.73
N SER A 37 2.55 33.42 37.19
CA SER A 37 1.72 34.14 36.22
C SER A 37 2.35 33.97 34.83
N MET A 38 1.63 33.37 33.88
CA MET A 38 2.06 33.36 32.48
C MET A 38 1.45 34.56 31.76
N GLY A 39 2.30 35.52 31.39
CA GLY A 39 1.95 36.63 30.51
C GLY A 39 2.61 36.47 29.13
N THR A 40 1.86 36.70 28.07
CA THR A 40 2.39 36.94 26.72
C THR A 40 1.70 38.19 26.19
N ILE A 41 2.48 39.22 25.85
CA ILE A 41 1.98 40.47 25.28
C ILE A 41 2.03 40.33 23.76
N PHE A 42 0.89 40.52 23.09
CA PHE A 42 0.86 40.72 21.65
C PHE A 42 0.51 42.19 21.39
N GLU A 43 1.41 42.95 20.77
CA GLU A 43 1.09 44.27 20.21
C GLU A 43 0.40 44.07 18.86
N PHE A 44 -0.84 44.55 18.73
CA PHE A 44 -1.55 44.60 17.45
C PHE A 44 -1.79 46.07 17.07
N PRO A 45 -1.54 46.48 15.81
CA PRO A 45 -1.93 47.82 15.35
C PRO A 45 -3.46 47.96 15.37
N GLU A 46 -3.96 49.08 15.95
CA GLU A 46 -5.39 49.36 16.25
C GLU A 46 -6.36 49.13 15.07
N SER A 47 -5.88 49.13 13.83
CA SER A 47 -6.72 49.00 12.63
C SER A 47 -7.11 47.57 12.25
N SER A 48 -6.77 46.56 13.07
CA SER A 48 -6.98 45.15 12.71
C SER A 48 -7.35 44.23 13.89
N ILE A 49 -8.30 44.64 14.73
CA ILE A 49 -8.94 43.73 15.70
C ILE A 49 -10.26 43.20 15.09
N PRO A 50 -10.31 41.94 14.60
CA PRO A 50 -11.56 41.29 14.20
C PRO A 50 -12.62 41.38 15.30
N THR A 51 -13.87 41.70 14.93
CA THR A 51 -15.04 41.71 15.84
C THR A 51 -15.15 40.44 16.69
N LEU A 52 -14.76 39.30 16.15
CA LEU A 52 -14.72 38.01 16.85
C LEU A 52 -13.73 37.96 18.03
N LEU A 53 -12.57 38.63 17.93
CA LEU A 53 -11.58 38.69 19.02
C LEU A 53 -12.08 39.57 20.16
N ALA A 54 -12.72 40.70 19.83
CA ALA A 54 -13.35 41.57 20.82
C ALA A 54 -14.51 40.85 21.56
N GLU A 55 -15.38 40.15 20.82
CA GLU A 55 -16.46 39.35 21.40
C GLU A 55 -15.94 38.21 22.29
N ASN A 56 -14.91 37.50 21.85
CA ASN A 56 -14.28 36.44 22.64
C ASN A 56 -13.61 37.00 23.91
N ALA A 57 -12.96 38.16 23.83
CA ALA A 57 -12.37 38.83 24.98
C ALA A 57 -13.44 39.23 26.01
N ILE A 58 -14.56 39.80 25.57
CA ILE A 58 -15.70 40.13 26.44
C ILE A 58 -16.28 38.85 27.08
N ARG A 59 -16.40 37.77 26.31
CA ARG A 59 -16.91 36.48 26.81
C ARG A 59 -15.98 35.87 27.86
N ILE A 60 -14.68 35.90 27.64
CA ILE A 60 -13.67 35.41 28.59
C ILE A 60 -13.67 36.29 29.85
N SER A 61 -13.74 37.61 29.69
CA SER A 61 -13.85 38.55 30.81
C SER A 61 -15.08 38.27 31.67
N LYS A 62 -16.25 38.07 31.05
CA LYS A 62 -17.48 37.69 31.77
C LYS A 62 -17.32 36.39 32.56
N ARG A 63 -16.63 35.37 32.01
CA ARG A 63 -16.34 34.11 32.73
C ARG A 63 -15.38 34.30 33.90
N MET A 64 -14.40 35.20 33.76
CA MET A 64 -13.47 35.51 34.86
C MET A 64 -14.18 36.29 35.97
N GLN A 65 -15.06 37.22 35.61
CA GLN A 65 -15.87 38.01 36.55
C GLN A 65 -16.99 37.20 37.19
N SER A 66 -17.51 36.17 36.51
CA SER A 66 -18.56 35.27 37.04
C SER A 66 -18.03 34.23 38.03
N ARG A 67 -16.77 34.34 38.48
CA ARG A 67 -16.23 33.45 39.50
C ARG A 67 -16.99 33.66 40.82
N PRO A 68 -17.31 32.58 41.57
CA PRO A 68 -18.04 32.69 42.84
C PRO A 68 -17.32 33.53 43.89
N LYS A 69 -15.99 33.62 43.80
CA LYS A 69 -15.12 34.44 44.67
C LYS A 69 -14.08 35.19 43.82
N PRO A 70 -13.71 36.42 44.21
CA PRO A 70 -12.60 37.14 43.58
C PRO A 70 -11.31 36.30 43.59
N PRO A 71 -10.49 36.34 42.51
CA PRO A 71 -9.25 35.56 42.44
C PRO A 71 -8.25 35.85 43.57
N SER A 72 -8.20 37.09 44.06
CA SER A 72 -7.36 37.49 45.19
C SER A 72 -7.82 36.83 46.50
N GLU A 73 -9.13 36.82 46.75
CA GLU A 73 -9.70 36.19 47.94
C GLU A 73 -9.55 34.67 47.90
N ALA A 74 -9.78 34.06 46.74
CA ALA A 74 -9.55 32.63 46.53
C ALA A 74 -8.07 32.27 46.71
N LEU A 75 -7.14 33.13 46.26
CA LEU A 75 -5.71 32.93 46.46
C LEU A 75 -5.34 32.96 47.95
N VAL A 76 -5.79 33.98 48.69
CA VAL A 76 -5.57 34.06 50.15
C VAL A 76 -6.11 32.81 50.84
N GLN A 77 -7.32 32.37 50.51
CA GLN A 77 -7.91 31.14 51.06
C GLN A 77 -7.08 29.89 50.75
N TRP A 78 -6.56 29.74 49.53
CA TRP A 78 -5.69 28.61 49.18
C TRP A 78 -4.34 28.67 49.89
N ILE A 79 -3.75 29.86 50.06
CA ILE A 79 -2.50 30.01 50.82
C ILE A 79 -2.74 29.69 52.29
N GLU A 80 -3.81 30.22 52.90
CA GLU A 80 -4.19 29.88 54.28
C GLU A 80 -4.41 28.38 54.45
N TYR A 81 -5.13 27.75 53.51
CA TYR A 81 -5.37 26.31 53.52
C TYR A 81 -4.06 25.51 53.44
N VAL A 82 -3.18 25.85 52.49
CA VAL A 82 -1.87 25.20 52.28
C VAL A 82 -0.91 25.43 53.45
N THR A 83 -1.00 26.57 54.13
CA THR A 83 -0.09 26.91 55.24
C THR A 83 -0.50 26.31 56.57
N HIS A 84 -1.78 25.94 56.75
CA HIS A 84 -2.32 25.39 57.99
C HIS A 84 -2.65 23.88 57.91
N ASN A 85 -2.63 23.27 56.73
CA ASN A 85 -2.95 21.85 56.53
C ASN A 85 -1.83 21.14 55.76
N ASP A 86 -1.69 19.83 55.97
CA ASP A 86 -0.83 19.01 55.12
C ASP A 86 -1.46 18.83 53.73
N VAL A 87 -0.84 19.46 52.74
CA VAL A 87 -1.26 19.41 51.33
C VAL A 87 -0.35 18.53 50.47
N SER A 88 0.43 17.64 51.09
CA SER A 88 1.23 16.63 50.38
C SER A 88 0.42 15.89 49.31
N HIS A 89 -0.85 15.57 49.60
CA HIS A 89 -1.81 14.93 48.71
C HIS A 89 -2.22 15.77 47.47
N LEU A 90 -1.97 17.09 47.45
CA LEU A 90 -2.24 17.94 46.28
C LEU A 90 -1.11 17.88 45.25
N LYS A 91 0.07 17.34 45.61
CA LYS A 91 1.15 17.11 44.65
C LYS A 91 0.78 15.91 43.77
N PRO A 92 0.74 16.06 42.44
CA PRO A 92 0.54 14.92 41.58
C PRO A 92 1.75 14.00 41.67
N GLU A 93 1.52 12.74 42.03
CA GLU A 93 2.52 11.67 42.11
C GLU A 93 3.33 11.50 40.82
N GLY A 94 2.79 11.94 39.68
CA GLY A 94 3.47 11.92 38.39
C GLY A 94 4.70 12.85 38.28
N LEU A 95 4.90 13.80 39.20
CA LEU A 95 6.07 14.70 39.21
C LEU A 95 7.36 13.97 39.60
N ASP A 96 7.27 12.98 40.48
CA ASP A 96 8.42 12.22 40.98
C ASP A 96 8.65 10.92 40.18
N MET A 97 7.76 10.63 39.23
CA MET A 97 7.87 9.45 38.36
C MET A 97 8.91 9.65 37.26
N PRO A 98 9.76 8.64 36.99
CA PRO A 98 10.55 8.62 35.76
C PRO A 98 9.64 8.75 34.53
N TRP A 99 10.09 9.53 33.54
CA TRP A 99 9.29 9.84 32.34
C TRP A 99 8.71 8.59 31.65
N TYR A 100 9.45 7.48 31.61
CA TYR A 100 8.99 6.26 30.95
C TYR A 100 7.85 5.54 31.70
N GLN A 101 7.73 5.73 33.02
CA GLN A 101 6.58 5.26 33.81
C GLN A 101 5.39 6.18 33.63
N TYR A 102 5.62 7.50 33.67
CA TYR A 102 4.57 8.50 33.42
C TYR A 102 3.91 8.30 32.04
N TYR A 103 4.72 7.98 31.02
CA TYR A 103 4.25 7.69 29.67
C TYR A 103 3.95 6.21 29.39
N LEU A 104 4.01 5.31 30.39
CA LEU A 104 3.69 3.88 30.26
C LEU A 104 4.36 3.21 29.04
N VAL A 105 5.66 3.46 28.85
CA VAL A 105 6.40 3.02 27.66
C VAL A 105 6.40 1.49 27.51
N ASP A 106 6.46 0.77 28.62
CA ASP A 106 6.37 -0.70 28.67
C ASP A 106 5.04 -1.23 28.15
N VAL A 107 3.93 -0.58 28.52
CA VAL A 107 2.58 -0.91 28.03
C VAL A 107 2.47 -0.64 26.52
N ILE A 108 3.02 0.50 26.06
CA ILE A 108 3.03 0.85 24.64
C ILE A 108 3.83 -0.17 23.84
N VAL A 109 5.06 -0.48 24.27
CA VAL A 109 5.94 -1.46 23.59
C VAL A 109 5.30 -2.85 23.56
N SER A 110 4.75 -3.30 24.69
CA SER A 110 4.06 -4.59 24.77
C SER A 110 2.84 -4.65 23.85
N SER A 111 2.06 -3.57 23.79
CA SER A 111 0.88 -3.48 22.91
C SER A 111 1.27 -3.53 21.44
N VAL A 112 2.30 -2.78 21.03
CA VAL A 112 2.83 -2.80 19.65
C VAL A 112 3.35 -4.19 19.29
N PHE A 113 4.09 -4.84 20.19
CA PHE A 113 4.59 -6.20 19.98
C PHE A 113 3.45 -7.23 19.82
N CYS A 114 2.41 -7.15 20.65
CA CYS A 114 1.23 -8.00 20.53
C CYS A 114 0.51 -7.81 19.20
N ILE A 115 0.29 -6.56 18.77
CA ILE A 115 -0.35 -6.24 17.48
C ILE A 115 0.50 -6.78 16.32
N TYR A 116 1.81 -6.57 16.34
CA TYR A 116 2.72 -7.10 15.34
C TYR A 116 2.68 -8.64 15.28
N SER A 117 2.71 -9.28 16.45
CA SER A 117 2.67 -10.75 16.56
C SER A 117 1.35 -11.31 16.02
N ILE A 118 0.21 -10.72 16.37
CA ILE A 118 -1.10 -11.10 15.83
C ILE A 118 -1.12 -10.97 14.31
N PHE A 119 -0.62 -9.85 13.78
CA PHE A 119 -0.53 -9.65 12.33
C PHE A 119 0.32 -10.74 11.66
N LYS A 120 1.51 -11.03 12.19
CA LYS A 120 2.40 -12.06 11.64
C LYS A 120 1.81 -13.47 11.73
N ILE A 121 1.17 -13.81 12.85
CA ILE A 121 0.45 -15.09 13.02
C ILE A 121 -0.68 -15.20 12.00
N SER A 122 -1.46 -14.12 11.80
CA SER A 122 -2.56 -14.12 10.82
C SER A 122 -2.07 -14.29 9.38
N ALA A 123 -0.94 -13.70 9.02
CA ALA A 123 -0.31 -13.85 7.71
C ALA A 123 0.21 -15.29 7.51
N CYS A 124 0.92 -15.83 8.50
CA CYS A 124 1.39 -17.21 8.51
C CYS A 124 0.24 -18.21 8.40
N LEU A 125 -0.86 -17.99 9.14
CA LEU A 125 -2.04 -18.85 9.08
C LEU A 125 -2.69 -18.82 7.69
N LYS A 126 -2.77 -17.65 7.04
CA LYS A 126 -3.27 -17.55 5.66
C LYS A 126 -2.40 -18.34 4.69
N GLU A 127 -1.07 -18.23 4.79
CA GLU A 127 -0.13 -18.99 3.97
C GLU A 127 -0.29 -20.50 4.20
N LEU A 128 -0.41 -20.93 5.46
CA LEU A 128 -0.63 -22.33 5.82
C LEU A 128 -1.96 -22.86 5.29
N VAL A 129 -3.04 -22.10 5.40
CA VAL A 129 -4.36 -22.47 4.85
C VAL A 129 -4.27 -22.59 3.32
N MET A 130 -3.68 -21.61 2.64
CA MET A 130 -3.51 -21.68 1.18
C MET A 130 -2.65 -22.87 0.77
N PHE A 131 -1.56 -23.17 1.48
CA PHE A 131 -0.72 -24.33 1.24
C PHE A 131 -1.53 -25.64 1.37
N ASN A 132 -2.33 -25.78 2.43
CA ASN A 132 -3.18 -26.96 2.62
C ASN A 132 -4.28 -27.07 1.55
N VAL A 133 -4.91 -25.96 1.15
CA VAL A 133 -5.90 -25.94 0.07
C VAL A 133 -5.27 -26.37 -1.26
N MET A 134 -4.08 -25.86 -1.59
CA MET A 134 -3.36 -26.24 -2.81
C MET A 134 -2.97 -27.72 -2.80
N ASN A 135 -2.49 -28.24 -1.66
CA ASN A 135 -2.19 -29.67 -1.51
C ASN A 135 -3.45 -30.53 -1.62
N TYR A 136 -4.57 -30.09 -1.05
CA TYR A 136 -5.84 -30.78 -1.18
C TYR A 136 -6.32 -30.82 -2.63
N LEU A 137 -6.24 -29.70 -3.35
CA LEU A 137 -6.58 -29.63 -4.77
C LEU A 137 -5.70 -30.57 -5.60
N ALA A 138 -4.38 -30.55 -5.37
CA ALA A 138 -3.45 -31.41 -6.08
C ALA A 138 -3.69 -32.90 -5.77
N TYR A 139 -4.00 -33.23 -4.52
CA TYR A 139 -4.43 -34.58 -4.13
C TYR A 139 -5.75 -34.99 -4.78
N SER A 140 -6.70 -34.05 -4.90
CA SER A 140 -8.01 -34.31 -5.52
C SER A 140 -7.86 -34.62 -7.01
N ILE A 141 -7.02 -33.86 -7.73
CA ILE A 141 -6.66 -34.12 -9.13
C ILE A 141 -6.00 -35.50 -9.25
N LYS A 142 -5.06 -35.82 -8.35
CA LYS A 142 -4.41 -37.14 -8.33
C LYS A 142 -5.44 -38.27 -8.25
N GLN A 143 -6.45 -38.12 -7.39
CA GLN A 143 -7.52 -39.11 -7.22
C GLN A 143 -8.46 -39.16 -8.44
N GLU A 144 -8.91 -38.01 -8.92
CA GLU A 144 -9.82 -37.89 -10.07
C GLU A 144 -9.24 -38.54 -11.33
N PHE A 145 -7.96 -38.32 -11.59
CA PHE A 145 -7.27 -38.85 -12.76
C PHE A 145 -6.52 -40.17 -12.49
N ASN A 146 -6.69 -40.78 -11.32
CA ASN A 146 -6.02 -42.02 -10.90
C ASN A 146 -4.49 -42.01 -11.14
N ILE A 147 -3.85 -40.88 -10.84
CA ILE A 147 -2.41 -40.68 -11.07
C ILE A 147 -1.64 -41.36 -9.93
N ARG A 148 -0.84 -42.39 -10.26
CA ARG A 148 0.03 -43.13 -9.31
C ARG A 148 -0.65 -43.38 -7.96
N PRO A 149 -1.75 -44.15 -7.91
CA PRO A 149 -2.53 -44.36 -6.69
C PRO A 149 -1.70 -45.01 -5.56
N ASP A 150 -0.61 -45.67 -5.92
CA ASP A 150 0.38 -46.30 -5.04
C ASP A 150 1.21 -45.31 -4.21
N LEU A 151 1.38 -44.05 -4.65
CA LEU A 151 2.21 -43.06 -3.97
C LEU A 151 1.38 -41.99 -3.22
N GLY A 152 1.93 -41.49 -2.10
CA GLY A 152 1.47 -40.27 -1.47
C GLY A 152 1.77 -39.02 -2.32
N PHE A 153 1.02 -37.92 -2.15
CA PHE A 153 1.24 -36.70 -2.94
C PHE A 153 2.66 -36.11 -2.76
N TYR A 154 3.15 -36.04 -1.52
CA TYR A 154 4.50 -35.54 -1.26
C TYR A 154 5.59 -36.43 -1.86
N GLU A 155 5.40 -37.76 -1.80
CA GLU A 155 6.32 -38.72 -2.39
C GLU A 155 6.38 -38.60 -3.91
N LEU A 156 5.22 -38.44 -4.55
CA LEU A 156 5.10 -38.18 -5.98
C LEU A 156 5.83 -36.88 -6.39
N MET A 157 5.72 -35.82 -5.60
CA MET A 157 6.39 -34.54 -5.88
C MET A 157 7.91 -34.59 -5.68
N LEU A 158 8.40 -35.44 -4.77
CA LEU A 158 9.83 -35.56 -4.46
C LEU A 158 10.55 -36.60 -5.33
N SER A 159 9.82 -37.54 -5.91
CA SER A 159 10.40 -38.66 -6.67
C SER A 159 9.89 -38.75 -8.11
N PRO A 160 9.79 -37.65 -8.88
CA PRO A 160 9.47 -37.76 -10.29
C PRO A 160 10.66 -38.36 -11.06
N GLU A 161 10.39 -39.37 -11.87
CA GLU A 161 11.35 -39.90 -12.85
C GLU A 161 11.74 -38.82 -13.86
N MET A 162 10.80 -37.93 -14.20
CA MET A 162 11.00 -36.76 -15.05
C MET A 162 10.08 -35.60 -14.63
N THR A 163 10.61 -34.38 -14.64
CA THR A 163 9.86 -33.14 -14.42
C THR A 163 9.85 -32.30 -15.69
N LEU A 164 8.66 -32.13 -16.28
CA LEU A 164 8.48 -31.28 -17.45
C LEU A 164 8.05 -29.88 -17.00
N VAL A 165 8.92 -28.90 -17.23
CA VAL A 165 8.72 -27.52 -16.79
C VAL A 165 8.26 -26.68 -17.97
N ALA A 166 7.05 -26.13 -17.87
CA ALA A 166 6.50 -25.19 -18.82
C ALA A 166 7.12 -23.78 -18.65
N GLY A 167 8.43 -23.67 -18.94
CA GLY A 167 9.17 -22.42 -18.86
C GLY A 167 10.15 -22.24 -20.02
N ASP A 168 10.67 -21.02 -20.18
CA ASP A 168 11.57 -20.65 -21.27
C ASP A 168 12.63 -19.64 -20.84
N PHE A 169 13.89 -19.90 -21.19
CA PHE A 169 15.04 -19.04 -20.89
C PHE A 169 15.05 -17.72 -21.65
N ALA A 170 14.15 -17.52 -22.62
CA ALA A 170 13.95 -16.21 -23.22
C ALA A 170 13.48 -15.15 -22.20
N VAL A 171 12.82 -15.58 -21.11
CA VAL A 171 12.33 -14.70 -20.03
C VAL A 171 12.89 -15.11 -18.67
N ASP A 172 13.07 -16.41 -18.42
CA ASP A 172 13.64 -16.90 -17.18
C ASP A 172 15.16 -16.76 -17.13
N TYR A 173 15.71 -16.67 -15.91
CA TYR A 173 17.16 -16.70 -15.72
C TYR A 173 17.77 -18.03 -16.14
N ALA A 174 18.91 -17.95 -16.81
CA ALA A 174 19.78 -19.09 -17.07
C ALA A 174 20.20 -19.74 -15.74
N ARG A 175 20.03 -21.07 -15.67
CA ARG A 175 20.43 -21.86 -14.50
C ARG A 175 20.71 -23.31 -14.91
N PRO A 176 21.54 -24.05 -14.16
CA PRO A 176 21.68 -25.48 -14.34
C PRO A 176 20.33 -26.18 -14.16
N ILE A 177 20.01 -27.11 -15.05
CA ILE A 177 18.82 -27.96 -14.97
C ILE A 177 19.30 -29.41 -14.82
N PRO A 178 18.82 -30.17 -13.82
CA PRO A 178 19.22 -31.56 -13.66
C PRO A 178 18.72 -32.43 -14.83
N PRO A 179 19.38 -33.58 -15.12
CA PRO A 179 19.04 -34.39 -16.29
C PRO A 179 17.58 -34.84 -16.37
N ASN A 180 16.94 -35.07 -15.22
CA ASN A 180 15.53 -35.48 -15.09
C ASN A 180 14.55 -34.29 -15.15
N MET A 181 14.99 -33.09 -15.52
CA MET A 181 14.12 -31.94 -15.68
C MET A 181 14.28 -31.38 -17.10
N LYS A 182 13.16 -31.18 -17.79
CA LYS A 182 13.14 -30.68 -19.18
C LYS A 182 12.30 -29.43 -19.26
N LEU A 183 12.91 -28.34 -19.75
CA LEU A 183 12.21 -27.11 -20.06
C LEU A 183 11.53 -27.27 -21.42
N ILE A 184 10.21 -27.49 -21.40
CA ILE A 184 9.43 -27.78 -22.61
C ILE A 184 8.86 -26.51 -23.25
N GLY A 185 9.00 -25.34 -22.62
CA GLY A 185 8.41 -24.09 -23.11
C GLY A 185 6.96 -23.89 -22.62
N PRO A 186 6.39 -22.68 -22.82
CA PRO A 186 5.07 -22.36 -22.31
C PRO A 186 3.95 -23.03 -23.12
N LEU A 187 3.08 -23.77 -22.44
CA LEU A 187 1.99 -24.52 -23.07
C LEU A 187 0.75 -23.67 -23.42
N SER A 188 0.62 -22.47 -22.84
CA SER A 188 -0.55 -21.60 -23.02
C SER A 188 -0.46 -20.69 -24.24
N CYS A 189 0.72 -20.53 -24.82
CA CYS A 189 0.94 -19.67 -25.98
C CYS A 189 0.40 -20.31 -27.27
N ALA A 190 -0.31 -19.53 -28.08
CA ALA A 190 -0.76 -19.95 -29.40
C ALA A 190 -0.85 -18.75 -30.36
N PRO A 191 -0.79 -18.95 -31.69
CA PRO A 191 -1.17 -17.92 -32.65
C PRO A 191 -2.57 -17.36 -32.32
N ALA A 192 -2.75 -16.06 -32.51
CA ALA A 192 -4.04 -15.43 -32.27
C ALA A 192 -5.08 -15.87 -33.30
N SER A 193 -6.27 -16.20 -32.80
CA SER A 193 -7.47 -16.38 -33.61
C SER A 193 -8.24 -15.06 -33.77
N PRO A 194 -9.12 -14.94 -34.79
CA PRO A 194 -9.96 -13.74 -34.95
C PRO A 194 -10.81 -13.46 -33.70
N LEU A 195 -10.91 -12.19 -33.32
CA LEU A 195 -11.73 -11.77 -32.19
C LEU A 195 -13.23 -11.77 -32.53
N PRO A 196 -14.11 -11.94 -31.53
CA PRO A 196 -15.53 -11.60 -31.66
C PRO A 196 -15.71 -10.16 -32.14
N GLU A 197 -16.72 -9.93 -32.98
CA GLU A 197 -16.96 -8.64 -33.66
C GLU A 197 -17.00 -7.45 -32.70
N ASP A 198 -17.60 -7.61 -31.52
CA ASP A 198 -17.71 -6.52 -30.53
C ASP A 198 -16.36 -6.14 -29.91
N LEU A 199 -15.42 -7.09 -29.81
CA LEU A 199 -14.06 -6.86 -29.34
C LEU A 199 -13.20 -6.30 -30.47
N GLU A 200 -13.30 -6.87 -31.67
CA GLU A 200 -12.59 -6.37 -32.86
C GLU A 200 -12.92 -4.89 -33.12
N ASN A 201 -14.21 -4.53 -33.14
CA ASN A 201 -14.65 -3.15 -33.31
C ASN A 201 -14.12 -2.22 -32.20
N PHE A 202 -14.00 -2.72 -30.97
CA PHE A 202 -13.40 -1.95 -29.87
C PHE A 202 -11.90 -1.75 -30.08
N MET A 203 -11.18 -2.80 -30.50
CA MET A 203 -9.75 -2.73 -30.78
C MET A 203 -9.46 -1.76 -31.93
N GLU A 204 -10.20 -1.83 -33.02
CA GLU A 204 -9.98 -0.99 -34.20
C GLU A 204 -10.35 0.48 -33.98
N SER A 205 -11.38 0.74 -33.18
CA SER A 205 -11.77 2.12 -32.82
C SER A 205 -10.78 2.84 -31.90
N SER A 206 -9.65 2.23 -31.54
CA SER A 206 -8.57 2.84 -30.74
C SER A 206 -7.61 3.74 -31.53
N GLY A 207 -7.77 3.82 -32.86
CA GLY A 207 -6.96 4.70 -33.71
C GLY A 207 -5.48 4.33 -33.70
N GLU A 208 -4.61 5.34 -33.66
CA GLU A 208 -3.14 5.17 -33.65
C GLU A 208 -2.59 4.89 -32.24
N HIS A 209 -3.24 5.43 -31.20
CA HIS A 209 -2.83 5.26 -29.81
C HIS A 209 -2.95 3.80 -29.35
N GLY A 210 -3.92 3.05 -29.89
CA GLY A 210 -4.07 1.63 -29.61
C GLY A 210 -4.74 1.32 -28.26
N VAL A 211 -4.57 0.08 -27.80
CA VAL A 211 -5.26 -0.46 -26.63
C VAL A 211 -4.29 -0.84 -25.51
N VAL A 212 -4.71 -0.58 -24.27
CA VAL A 212 -4.13 -1.12 -23.04
C VAL A 212 -5.04 -2.25 -22.53
N LEU A 213 -4.49 -3.44 -22.36
CA LEU A 213 -5.20 -4.55 -21.71
C LEU A 213 -4.94 -4.49 -20.20
N VAL A 214 -5.98 -4.68 -19.39
CA VAL A 214 -5.87 -4.75 -17.92
C VAL A 214 -6.54 -6.04 -17.41
N SER A 215 -5.77 -6.92 -16.77
CA SER A 215 -6.28 -8.18 -16.20
C SER A 215 -5.43 -8.67 -15.02
N MET A 216 -6.06 -8.93 -13.88
CA MET A 216 -5.41 -9.48 -12.67
C MET A 216 -5.51 -11.01 -12.57
N GLY A 217 -5.77 -11.67 -13.72
CA GLY A 217 -5.94 -13.11 -13.79
C GLY A 217 -7.37 -13.56 -13.42
N THR A 218 -7.51 -14.83 -13.05
CA THR A 218 -8.82 -15.45 -12.73
C THR A 218 -9.13 -15.47 -11.24
N ILE A 219 -8.10 -15.49 -10.39
CA ILE A 219 -8.20 -15.67 -8.94
C ILE A 219 -8.26 -14.31 -8.22
N PHE A 220 -7.52 -13.31 -8.72
CA PHE A 220 -7.38 -12.03 -8.06
C PHE A 220 -8.08 -10.90 -8.83
N GLU A 221 -8.46 -9.87 -8.08
CA GLU A 221 -8.98 -8.60 -8.57
C GLU A 221 -8.26 -7.47 -7.80
N PHE A 222 -8.34 -6.24 -8.32
CA PHE A 222 -7.90 -5.08 -7.55
C PHE A 222 -8.79 -4.92 -6.30
N PRO A 223 -8.24 -4.39 -5.18
CA PRO A 223 -9.07 -3.85 -4.10
C PRO A 223 -10.09 -2.85 -4.64
N GLU A 224 -11.34 -2.93 -4.20
CA GLU A 224 -12.38 -1.98 -4.60
C GLU A 224 -12.01 -0.52 -4.29
N SER A 225 -11.23 -0.31 -3.22
CA SER A 225 -10.70 1.00 -2.84
C SER A 225 -9.79 1.63 -3.89
N LEU A 226 -9.21 0.85 -4.82
CA LEU A 226 -8.38 1.36 -5.91
C LEU A 226 -9.17 1.69 -7.18
N ILE A 227 -10.45 1.35 -7.28
CA ILE A 227 -11.26 1.64 -8.47
C ILE A 227 -11.24 3.14 -8.81
N PRO A 228 -11.44 4.09 -7.86
CA PRO A 228 -11.40 5.52 -8.18
C PRO A 228 -10.04 5.96 -8.75
N THR A 229 -8.95 5.45 -8.18
CA THR A 229 -7.58 5.71 -8.63
C THR A 229 -7.34 5.20 -10.05
N LEU A 230 -7.73 3.95 -10.33
CA LEU A 230 -7.59 3.33 -11.65
C LEU A 230 -8.42 4.10 -12.69
N VAL A 231 -9.67 4.39 -12.39
CA VAL A 231 -10.56 5.16 -13.28
C VAL A 231 -10.01 6.57 -13.56
N ALA A 232 -9.50 7.25 -12.54
CA ALA A 232 -8.91 8.58 -12.69
C ALA A 232 -7.65 8.56 -13.58
N GLY A 233 -6.80 7.53 -13.46
CA GLY A 233 -5.64 7.32 -14.32
C GLY A 233 -6.05 6.97 -15.75
N PHE A 234 -6.93 5.97 -15.92
CA PHE A 234 -7.40 5.50 -17.22
C PHE A 234 -8.09 6.57 -18.03
N LYS A 235 -8.89 7.44 -17.40
CA LYS A 235 -9.56 8.56 -18.08
C LYS A 235 -8.58 9.54 -18.75
N ARG A 236 -7.33 9.63 -18.25
CA ARG A 236 -6.30 10.54 -18.75
C ARG A 236 -5.48 9.96 -19.91
N LEU A 237 -5.65 8.67 -20.20
CA LEU A 237 -4.92 7.99 -21.27
C LEU A 237 -5.62 8.20 -22.62
N GLU A 238 -4.82 8.44 -23.67
CA GLU A 238 -5.30 8.53 -25.05
C GLU A 238 -5.69 7.14 -25.61
N GLN A 239 -5.09 6.09 -25.05
CA GLN A 239 -5.40 4.71 -25.40
C GLN A 239 -6.81 4.32 -24.93
N LYS A 240 -7.41 3.39 -25.67
CA LYS A 240 -8.56 2.64 -25.16
C LYS A 240 -8.11 1.60 -24.14
N ILE A 241 -8.92 1.39 -23.12
CA ILE A 241 -8.63 0.46 -22.02
C ILE A 241 -9.61 -0.69 -22.09
N LEU A 242 -9.11 -1.90 -22.34
CA LEU A 242 -9.88 -3.13 -22.19
C LEU A 242 -9.63 -3.71 -20.80
N TRP A 243 -10.58 -3.56 -19.89
CA TRP A 243 -10.41 -3.98 -18.49
C TRP A 243 -11.25 -5.22 -18.19
N LYS A 244 -10.58 -6.36 -18.03
CA LYS A 244 -11.20 -7.57 -17.50
C LYS A 244 -11.28 -7.48 -15.98
N THR A 245 -12.50 -7.39 -15.44
CA THR A 245 -12.74 -7.39 -13.98
C THR A 245 -14.14 -7.85 -13.64
N LYS A 246 -14.31 -8.48 -12.46
CA LYS A 246 -15.61 -8.78 -11.84
C LYS A 246 -16.12 -7.68 -10.91
N LEU A 247 -15.32 -6.63 -10.67
CA LEU A 247 -15.69 -5.52 -9.79
C LEU A 247 -16.84 -4.68 -10.36
N ASN A 248 -17.56 -3.99 -9.48
CA ASN A 248 -18.63 -3.07 -9.86
C ASN A 248 -18.07 -1.65 -10.03
N VAL A 249 -17.67 -1.32 -11.26
CA VAL A 249 -17.21 0.03 -11.60
C VAL A 249 -18.41 0.85 -12.09
N LYS A 250 -18.81 1.84 -11.30
CA LYS A 250 -19.91 2.74 -11.67
C LYS A 250 -19.41 3.78 -12.66
N ASN A 251 -20.14 3.99 -13.76
CA ASN A 251 -19.87 5.01 -14.78
C ASN A 251 -18.42 4.99 -15.28
N PRO A 252 -17.96 3.90 -15.91
CA PRO A 252 -16.62 3.86 -16.50
C PRO A 252 -16.46 4.99 -17.54
N PRO A 253 -15.26 5.57 -17.68
CA PRO A 253 -14.98 6.56 -18.72
C PRO A 253 -15.20 6.00 -20.14
N ASP A 254 -15.47 6.88 -21.11
CA ASP A 254 -15.78 6.49 -22.50
C ASP A 254 -14.67 5.68 -23.18
N ASN A 255 -13.41 5.86 -22.77
CA ASN A 255 -12.27 5.10 -23.28
C ASN A 255 -12.10 3.73 -22.61
N VAL A 256 -12.92 3.36 -21.63
CA VAL A 256 -12.79 2.12 -20.85
C VAL A 256 -13.94 1.15 -21.17
N LYS A 257 -13.62 -0.01 -21.76
CA LYS A 257 -14.55 -1.14 -21.91
C LYS A 257 -14.28 -2.18 -20.82
N ILE A 258 -15.28 -2.44 -20.00
CA ILE A 258 -15.23 -3.48 -18.95
C ILE A 258 -15.81 -4.77 -19.49
N VAL A 259 -15.09 -5.87 -19.29
CA VAL A 259 -15.54 -7.21 -19.67
C VAL A 259 -15.35 -8.19 -18.51
N ARG A 260 -16.23 -9.20 -18.42
CA ARG A 260 -16.10 -10.26 -17.40
C ARG A 260 -15.18 -11.39 -17.85
N TRP A 261 -15.11 -11.61 -19.16
CA TRP A 261 -14.30 -12.62 -19.82
C TRP A 261 -13.87 -12.11 -21.20
N MET A 262 -12.71 -12.57 -21.68
CA MET A 262 -12.19 -12.25 -23.00
C MET A 262 -11.16 -13.31 -23.46
N PRO A 263 -10.95 -13.50 -24.77
CA PRO A 263 -9.92 -14.40 -25.29
C PRO A 263 -8.52 -13.75 -25.20
N GLN A 264 -7.86 -13.91 -24.04
CA GLN A 264 -6.62 -13.19 -23.72
C GLN A 264 -5.49 -13.41 -24.71
N ASN A 265 -5.24 -14.66 -25.13
CA ASN A 265 -4.23 -14.97 -26.12
C ASN A 265 -4.43 -14.17 -27.42
N ASP A 266 -5.68 -14.08 -27.87
CA ASP A 266 -6.02 -13.47 -29.16
C ASP A 266 -5.93 -11.94 -29.08
N ILE A 267 -6.35 -11.35 -27.96
CA ILE A 267 -6.15 -9.92 -27.70
C ILE A 267 -4.66 -9.57 -27.63
N LEU A 268 -3.85 -10.43 -26.98
CA LEU A 268 -2.40 -10.24 -26.91
C LEU A 268 -1.75 -10.27 -28.29
N GLY A 269 -2.26 -11.07 -29.23
CA GLY A 269 -1.78 -11.10 -30.61
C GLY A 269 -2.37 -10.02 -31.52
N HIS A 270 -3.27 -9.16 -31.04
CA HIS A 270 -3.92 -8.14 -31.86
C HIS A 270 -2.98 -6.95 -32.13
N PRO A 271 -2.87 -6.45 -33.38
CA PRO A 271 -1.91 -5.40 -33.77
C PRO A 271 -2.12 -4.06 -33.06
N LYS A 272 -3.36 -3.75 -32.64
CA LYS A 272 -3.70 -2.53 -31.88
C LYS A 272 -3.29 -2.59 -30.41
N LEU A 273 -2.95 -3.75 -29.85
CA LEU A 273 -2.55 -3.83 -28.44
C LEU A 273 -1.13 -3.27 -28.25
N ARG A 274 -0.97 -2.36 -27.27
CA ARG A 274 0.31 -1.71 -26.98
C ARG A 274 1.00 -2.26 -25.74
N VAL A 275 0.23 -2.50 -24.68
CA VAL A 275 0.75 -2.90 -23.37
C VAL A 275 -0.28 -3.71 -22.62
N PHE A 276 0.21 -4.62 -21.77
CA PHE A 276 -0.61 -5.41 -20.87
C PHE A 276 -0.28 -5.09 -19.40
N ILE A 277 -1.26 -4.53 -18.69
CA ILE A 277 -1.25 -4.37 -17.23
C ILE A 277 -1.74 -5.66 -16.58
N THR A 278 -0.87 -6.30 -15.78
CA THR A 278 -1.13 -7.62 -15.20
C THR A 278 -0.59 -7.79 -13.80
N HIS A 279 -1.19 -8.70 -13.04
CA HIS A 279 -0.64 -9.20 -11.78
C HIS A 279 0.70 -9.95 -11.92
N GLY A 280 1.11 -10.37 -13.13
CA GLY A 280 2.41 -11.04 -13.33
C GLY A 280 2.40 -12.56 -13.12
N GLY A 281 1.24 -13.21 -13.22
CA GLY A 281 1.18 -14.67 -13.30
C GLY A 281 1.96 -15.21 -14.51
N SER A 282 2.60 -16.38 -14.35
CA SER A 282 3.49 -16.97 -15.36
C SER A 282 2.86 -17.10 -16.75
N LYS A 283 1.61 -17.57 -16.84
CA LYS A 283 0.86 -17.67 -18.11
C LYS A 283 0.73 -16.32 -18.82
N SER A 284 0.37 -15.28 -18.07
CA SER A 284 0.24 -13.92 -18.62
C SER A 284 1.56 -13.38 -19.16
N ILE A 285 2.67 -13.65 -18.46
CA ILE A 285 4.00 -13.23 -18.92
C ILE A 285 4.37 -13.97 -20.20
N TYR A 286 4.17 -15.28 -20.25
CA TYR A 286 4.53 -16.07 -21.43
C TYR A 286 3.67 -15.73 -22.64
N GLU A 287 2.35 -15.56 -22.49
CA GLU A 287 1.47 -15.15 -23.60
C GLU A 287 1.86 -13.77 -24.13
N ALA A 288 2.13 -12.80 -23.24
CA ALA A 288 2.58 -11.48 -23.66
C ALA A 288 3.96 -11.52 -24.33
N SER A 289 4.87 -12.33 -23.80
CA SER A 289 6.21 -12.52 -24.36
C SER A 289 6.14 -13.18 -25.74
N TYR A 290 5.28 -14.19 -25.90
CA TYR A 290 5.04 -14.84 -27.18
C TYR A 290 4.54 -13.84 -28.23
N HIS A 291 3.56 -13.00 -27.89
CA HIS A 291 2.99 -12.00 -28.83
C HIS A 291 3.77 -10.68 -28.92
N GLY A 292 4.88 -10.55 -28.18
CA GLY A 292 5.73 -9.37 -28.26
C GLY A 292 5.14 -8.12 -27.60
N VAL A 293 4.33 -8.26 -26.54
CA VAL A 293 3.62 -7.17 -25.86
C VAL A 293 4.29 -6.83 -24.51
N PRO A 294 4.82 -5.61 -24.34
CA PRO A 294 5.39 -5.16 -23.06
C PRO A 294 4.38 -5.18 -21.90
N LEU A 295 4.91 -5.24 -20.68
CA LEU A 295 4.13 -5.47 -19.45
C LEU A 295 4.22 -4.31 -18.46
N ILE A 296 3.11 -4.01 -17.80
CA ILE A 296 3.12 -3.29 -16.51
C ILE A 296 2.66 -4.27 -15.44
N GLY A 297 3.57 -4.67 -14.57
CA GLY A 297 3.34 -5.64 -13.51
C GLY A 297 2.88 -5.00 -12.21
N ILE A 298 1.77 -5.47 -11.64
CA ILE A 298 1.27 -5.08 -10.31
C ILE A 298 1.09 -6.36 -9.46
N PRO A 299 2.17 -6.93 -8.91
CA PRO A 299 2.14 -8.22 -8.24
C PRO A 299 1.33 -8.21 -6.93
N ILE A 300 0.68 -9.33 -6.63
CA ILE A 300 -0.12 -9.54 -5.41
C ILE A 300 0.53 -10.57 -4.49
N GLN A 301 1.18 -11.60 -5.03
CA GLN A 301 1.76 -12.72 -4.29
C GLN A 301 3.24 -12.94 -4.62
N ALA A 302 4.04 -13.41 -3.66
CA ALA A 302 5.51 -13.55 -3.74
C ALA A 302 6.04 -14.05 -5.10
N GLU A 303 5.44 -15.10 -5.65
CA GLU A 303 5.83 -15.69 -6.95
C GLU A 303 5.65 -14.69 -8.12
N GLN A 304 4.60 -13.87 -8.06
CA GLN A 304 4.33 -12.81 -9.03
C GLN A 304 5.36 -11.68 -8.93
N GLN A 305 5.82 -11.30 -7.72
CA GLN A 305 6.93 -10.34 -7.60
C GLN A 305 8.19 -10.88 -8.29
N LEU A 306 8.52 -12.17 -8.10
CA LEU A 306 9.67 -12.79 -8.75
C LEU A 306 9.52 -12.79 -10.28
N ASN A 307 8.33 -13.10 -10.77
CA ASN A 307 8.00 -13.09 -12.19
C ASN A 307 8.13 -11.71 -12.83
N ILE A 308 7.56 -10.67 -12.21
CA ILE A 308 7.73 -9.28 -12.66
C ILE A 308 9.18 -8.83 -12.54
N GLY A 309 9.89 -9.24 -11.48
CA GLY A 309 11.32 -8.98 -11.32
C GLY A 309 12.15 -9.50 -12.48
N LYS A 310 11.91 -10.74 -12.92
CA LYS A 310 12.52 -11.33 -14.12
C LYS A 310 12.20 -10.53 -15.39
N ALA A 311 10.93 -10.19 -15.60
CA ALA A 311 10.50 -9.42 -16.76
C ALA A 311 11.12 -7.99 -16.80
N LYS A 312 11.30 -7.36 -15.63
CA LYS A 312 12.03 -6.09 -15.49
C LYS A 312 13.51 -6.26 -15.85
N ALA A 313 14.16 -7.30 -15.32
CA ALA A 313 15.56 -7.58 -15.62
C ALA A 313 15.79 -7.87 -17.11
N ALA A 314 14.81 -8.49 -17.78
CA ALA A 314 14.80 -8.69 -19.23
C ALA A 314 14.48 -7.42 -20.03
N GLY A 315 14.15 -6.30 -19.37
CA GLY A 315 13.87 -5.02 -20.01
C GLY A 315 12.54 -4.96 -20.77
N VAL A 316 11.55 -5.76 -20.35
CA VAL A 316 10.23 -5.86 -21.01
C VAL A 316 9.05 -5.51 -20.12
N ALA A 317 9.32 -5.10 -18.87
CA ALA A 317 8.29 -4.72 -17.93
C ALA A 317 8.66 -3.50 -17.07
N ILE A 318 7.63 -2.75 -16.69
CA ILE A 318 7.66 -1.85 -15.53
C ILE A 318 6.96 -2.59 -14.38
N GLY A 319 7.50 -2.57 -13.17
CA GLY A 319 6.85 -3.15 -11.99
C GLY A 319 6.44 -2.07 -11.01
N LEU A 320 5.19 -2.10 -10.59
CA LEU A 320 4.56 -1.13 -9.70
C LEU A 320 4.12 -1.80 -8.41
N GLU A 321 4.15 -1.04 -7.32
CA GLU A 321 3.65 -1.48 -6.03
C GLU A 321 2.17 -1.14 -5.88
N ARG A 322 1.34 -2.15 -5.58
CA ARG A 322 -0.12 -2.01 -5.51
C ARG A 322 -0.57 -0.92 -4.54
N ASN A 323 0.14 -0.78 -3.41
CA ASN A 323 -0.24 0.16 -2.35
C ASN A 323 0.15 1.61 -2.66
N ASP A 324 1.04 1.81 -3.64
CA ASP A 324 1.58 3.13 -4.00
C ASP A 324 0.94 3.67 -5.29
N LEU A 325 -0.06 2.98 -5.84
CA LEU A 325 -0.71 3.37 -7.08
C LEU A 325 -1.41 4.72 -6.93
N THR A 326 -1.06 5.65 -7.82
CA THR A 326 -1.74 6.93 -8.02
C THR A 326 -2.16 7.05 -9.49
N PRO A 327 -3.09 7.97 -9.83
CA PRO A 327 -3.44 8.23 -11.22
C PRO A 327 -2.23 8.65 -12.07
N ASP A 328 -1.30 9.41 -11.49
CA ASP A 328 -0.09 9.87 -12.16
C ASP A 328 0.84 8.70 -12.49
N ILE A 329 1.11 7.81 -11.53
CA ILE A 329 1.96 6.63 -11.75
C ILE A 329 1.41 5.74 -12.87
N ILE A 330 0.08 5.57 -12.95
CA ILE A 330 -0.55 4.80 -14.03
C ILE A 330 -0.29 5.45 -15.38
N VAL A 331 -0.52 6.77 -15.48
CA VAL A 331 -0.35 7.52 -16.73
C VAL A 331 1.11 7.55 -17.17
N GLU A 332 2.03 7.84 -16.24
CA GLU A 332 3.46 7.86 -16.48
C GLU A 332 3.97 6.49 -16.94
N SER A 333 3.55 5.41 -16.28
CA SER A 333 3.99 4.05 -16.64
C SER A 333 3.51 3.62 -18.02
N VAL A 334 2.24 3.90 -18.37
CA VAL A 334 1.71 3.61 -19.70
C VAL A 334 2.39 4.47 -20.75
N THR A 335 2.62 5.75 -20.47
CA THR A 335 3.32 6.65 -21.39
C THR A 335 4.75 6.18 -21.63
N GLU A 336 5.52 5.91 -20.57
CA GLU A 336 6.90 5.45 -20.65
C GLU A 336 7.00 4.17 -21.49
N ILE A 337 6.23 3.14 -21.17
CA ILE A 337 6.37 1.84 -21.83
C ILE A 337 5.90 1.84 -23.30
N THR A 338 4.99 2.75 -23.66
CA THR A 338 4.48 2.87 -25.02
C THR A 338 5.29 3.81 -25.91
N THR A 339 6.00 4.78 -25.32
CA THR A 339 6.82 5.76 -26.05
C THR A 339 8.30 5.38 -26.09
N ASN A 340 8.81 4.68 -25.07
CA ASN A 340 10.19 4.24 -25.05
C ASN A 340 10.38 2.96 -25.90
N PRO A 341 11.10 3.02 -27.04
CA PRO A 341 11.23 1.89 -27.95
C PRO A 341 12.03 0.72 -27.34
N TRP A 342 12.73 0.94 -26.22
CA TRP A 342 13.51 -0.08 -25.52
C TRP A 342 12.66 -1.30 -25.15
N TYR A 343 11.48 -1.08 -24.54
CA TYR A 343 10.61 -2.18 -24.09
C TYR A 343 10.08 -2.99 -25.26
N LYS A 344 9.56 -2.33 -26.30
CA LYS A 344 9.04 -3.02 -27.48
C LYS A 344 10.16 -3.72 -28.27
N GLY A 345 11.34 -3.13 -28.35
CA GLY A 345 12.52 -3.72 -29.00
C GLY A 345 12.97 -5.00 -28.31
N ASN A 346 13.15 -4.96 -26.98
CA ASN A 346 13.50 -6.15 -26.19
C ASN A 346 12.41 -7.21 -26.25
N MET A 347 11.15 -6.81 -26.13
CA MET A 347 10.04 -7.74 -26.17
C MET A 347 9.90 -8.41 -27.54
N SER A 348 10.19 -7.70 -28.62
CA SER A 348 10.24 -8.27 -29.98
C SER A 348 11.36 -9.30 -30.13
N ARG A 349 12.52 -9.09 -29.49
CA ARG A 349 13.62 -10.08 -29.48
C ARG A 349 13.22 -11.35 -28.72
N ILE A 350 12.59 -11.18 -27.55
CA ILE A 350 12.09 -12.30 -26.73
C ILE A 350 11.01 -13.09 -27.47
N SER A 351 10.04 -12.40 -28.06
CA SER A 351 8.98 -13.00 -28.88
C SER A 351 9.55 -13.86 -30.01
N LYS A 352 10.50 -13.31 -30.78
CA LYS A 352 11.21 -14.06 -31.82
C LYS A 352 11.91 -15.30 -31.26
N SER A 353 12.58 -15.18 -30.11
CA SER A 353 13.25 -16.33 -29.46
C SER A 353 12.26 -17.43 -29.10
N ILE A 354 11.15 -17.09 -28.45
CA ILE A 354 10.10 -18.06 -28.04
C ILE A 354 9.46 -18.71 -29.27
N GLN A 355 9.15 -17.93 -30.31
CA GLN A 355 8.53 -18.46 -31.54
C GLN A 355 9.51 -19.27 -32.41
N SER A 356 10.81 -19.01 -32.30
CA SER A 356 11.86 -19.71 -33.08
C SER A 356 12.25 -21.09 -32.54
N ARG A 357 11.56 -21.58 -31.50
CA ARG A 357 11.84 -22.91 -30.93
C ARG A 357 11.76 -23.98 -32.02
N PRO A 358 12.74 -24.90 -32.12
CA PRO A 358 12.75 -25.92 -33.16
C PRO A 358 11.63 -26.96 -32.97
N ILE A 359 11.16 -27.14 -31.73
CA ILE A 359 10.09 -28.05 -31.37
C ILE A 359 9.07 -27.26 -30.56
N SER A 360 7.80 -27.36 -30.94
CA SER A 360 6.74 -26.66 -30.21
C SER A 360 6.61 -27.20 -28.77
N PRO A 361 6.14 -26.40 -27.81
CA PRO A 361 5.98 -26.88 -26.43
C PRO A 361 5.10 -28.12 -26.28
N ARG A 362 4.07 -28.26 -27.14
CA ARG A 362 3.19 -29.43 -27.14
C ARG A 362 3.87 -30.67 -27.71
N GLU A 363 4.62 -30.53 -28.81
CA GLU A 363 5.39 -31.65 -29.36
C GLU A 363 6.48 -32.10 -28.39
N ALA A 364 7.19 -31.16 -27.76
CA ALA A 364 8.20 -31.48 -26.75
C ALA A 364 7.58 -32.22 -25.55
N LEU A 365 6.39 -31.80 -25.09
CA LEU A 365 5.64 -32.51 -24.06
C LEU A 365 5.36 -33.96 -24.48
N VAL A 366 4.80 -34.18 -25.68
CA VAL A 366 4.49 -35.53 -26.19
C VAL A 366 5.76 -36.38 -26.29
N GLN A 367 6.84 -35.87 -26.87
CA GLN A 367 8.10 -36.60 -27.02
C GLN A 367 8.68 -37.07 -25.68
N TRP A 368 8.68 -36.21 -24.66
CA TRP A 368 9.20 -36.60 -23.34
C TRP A 368 8.26 -37.54 -22.60
N VAL A 369 6.95 -37.45 -22.81
CA VAL A 369 5.99 -38.39 -22.24
C VAL A 369 6.09 -39.76 -22.91
N GLU A 370 6.30 -39.84 -24.22
CA GLU A 370 6.50 -41.10 -24.95
C GLU A 370 7.85 -41.77 -24.65
N TYR A 371 8.85 -40.99 -24.25
CA TYR A 371 10.18 -41.49 -23.90
C TYR A 371 10.22 -42.23 -22.55
N ILE A 372 9.37 -41.83 -21.60
CA ILE A 372 9.24 -42.43 -20.26
C ILE A 372 8.36 -43.66 -20.37
#